data_AF-A0A2N5WC82-F1
#
_entry.id   AF-A0A2N5WC82-F1
#
_cell.length_a   1.000
_cell.length_b   1.000
_cell.length_c   1.000
_cell.angle_alpha   90.00
_cell.angle_beta   90.00
_cell.angle_gamma   90.00
#
_symmetry.space_group_name_H-M   'P 1'
#
loop_
_entity.id
_entity.type
_entity.pdbx_description
1 polymer ?
#
loop_
_entity_poly.entity_id
_entity_poly.type
_entity_poly.pdbx_seq_one_letter_code
_entity_poly.pdbx_strand_id
1 'polypeptide(L)'
;MKFLLFIDKFYSKIVIFFLLLSIPFAMVSVYLYMKLPNIIPIQWGITLIPSNWGSKATLFIFPIVLLIVPIFMSKKKINSQEKSITGRMATEIIMLLVLAVTLIMMIGAYYLYFKMI
;
A
#
# COMPACT_ATOMS: atom_id res chain seq x y z
N MET A 1 13.32 -13.35 19.60
CA MET A 1 13.23 -14.50 18.66
C MET A 1 11.81 -14.93 18.32
N LYS A 2 10.92 -15.18 19.30
CA LYS A 2 9.54 -15.66 19.04
C LYS A 2 8.71 -14.77 18.09
N PHE A 3 8.82 -13.44 18.24
CA PHE A 3 8.12 -12.48 17.37
C PHE A 3 8.59 -12.51 15.90
N LEU A 4 9.89 -12.63 15.67
CA LEU A 4 10.46 -12.70 14.32
C LEU A 4 10.04 -13.98 13.58
N LEU A 5 10.02 -15.11 14.30
CA LEU A 5 9.53 -16.39 13.76
C LEU A 5 8.02 -16.35 13.46
N PHE A 6 7.25 -15.59 14.24
CA PHE A 6 5.84 -15.35 13.96
C PHE A 6 5.66 -14.56 12.66
N ILE A 7 6.41 -13.46 12.48
CA ILE A 7 6.36 -12.66 11.25
C ILE A 7 6.68 -13.53 10.04
N ASP A 8 7.78 -14.28 10.06
CA ASP A 8 8.17 -15.16 8.94
C ASP A 8 7.07 -16.18 8.60
N LYS A 9 6.40 -16.75 9.61
CA LYS A 9 5.30 -17.71 9.42
C LYS A 9 4.06 -17.08 8.80
N PHE A 10 3.75 -15.83 9.14
CA PHE A 10 2.53 -15.14 8.71
C PHE A 10 2.74 -14.18 7.54
N TYR A 11 3.99 -13.87 7.17
CA TYR A 11 4.35 -12.88 6.15
C TYR A 11 3.59 -13.09 4.86
N SER A 12 3.62 -14.30 4.28
CA SER A 12 2.92 -14.59 3.03
C SER A 12 1.41 -14.41 3.13
N LYS A 13 0.79 -14.69 4.29
CA LYS A 13 -0.64 -14.47 4.50
C LYS A 13 -0.98 -12.98 4.55
N ILE A 14 -0.14 -12.19 5.21
CA ILE A 14 -0.30 -10.73 5.29
C ILE A 14 -0.12 -10.10 3.91
N VAL A 15 0.89 -10.52 3.14
CA VAL A 15 1.13 -10.06 1.77
C VAL A 15 -0.06 -10.39 0.85
N ILE A 16 -0.62 -11.60 0.95
CA ILE A 16 -1.83 -11.98 0.21
C ILE A 16 -3.02 -11.11 0.60
N PHE A 17 -3.19 -10.83 1.90
CA PHE A 17 -4.24 -9.93 2.37
C PHE A 17 -4.13 -8.54 1.73
N PHE A 18 -2.94 -7.93 1.70
CA PHE A 18 -2.73 -6.65 1.02
C PHE A 18 -3.01 -6.70 -0.48
N LEU A 19 -2.63 -7.80 -1.14
CA LEU A 19 -2.91 -8.01 -2.56
C LEU A 19 -4.41 -8.09 -2.83
N LEU A 20 -5.17 -8.82 -2.02
CA LEU A 20 -6.63 -8.88 -2.13
C LEU A 20 -7.28 -7.52 -1.84
N LEU A 21 -6.71 -6.75 -0.92
CA LEU A 21 -7.21 -5.43 -0.56
C LEU A 21 -7.09 -4.41 -1.70
N SER A 22 -6.18 -4.63 -2.67
CA SER A 22 -6.06 -3.77 -3.86
C SER A 22 -7.35 -3.71 -4.69
N ILE A 23 -8.14 -4.79 -4.70
CA ILE A 23 -9.38 -4.89 -5.49
C ILE A 23 -10.46 -3.92 -4.99
N PRO A 24 -10.91 -3.96 -3.72
CA PRO A 24 -11.91 -3.01 -3.24
C PRO A 24 -11.41 -1.56 -3.31
N PHE A 25 -10.13 -1.30 -3.06
CA PHE A 25 -9.59 0.06 -3.19
C PHE A 25 -9.51 0.55 -4.64
N ALA A 26 -9.28 -0.32 -5.61
CA ALA A 26 -9.42 0.01 -7.02
C ALA A 26 -10.89 0.37 -7.37
N MET A 27 -11.87 -0.37 -6.83
CA MET A 27 -13.29 -0.03 -7.02
C MET A 27 -13.64 1.34 -6.40
N VAL A 28 -13.14 1.62 -5.19
CA VAL A 28 -13.29 2.94 -4.55
C VAL A 28 -12.64 4.04 -5.40
N SER A 29 -11.45 3.79 -5.98
CA SER A 29 -10.81 4.74 -6.91
C SER A 29 -11.67 5.04 -8.12
N VAL A 30 -12.26 4.02 -8.74
CA VAL A 30 -13.17 4.20 -9.89
C VAL A 30 -14.37 5.05 -9.48
N TYR A 31 -14.98 4.75 -8.35
CA TYR A 31 -16.11 5.53 -7.83
C TYR A 31 -15.73 7.01 -7.61
N LEU A 32 -14.61 7.27 -6.92
CA LEU A 32 -14.10 8.61 -6.68
C LEU A 32 -13.76 9.33 -8.00
N TYR A 33 -13.15 8.64 -8.96
CA TYR A 33 -12.78 9.18 -10.26
C TYR A 33 -14.00 9.70 -11.05
N MET A 34 -15.14 9.02 -10.95
CA MET A 34 -16.38 9.43 -11.61
C MET A 34 -16.99 10.70 -10.99
N LYS A 35 -16.78 10.93 -9.68
CA LYS A 35 -17.42 12.01 -8.93
C LYS A 35 -16.55 13.25 -8.75
N LEU A 36 -15.23 13.09 -8.72
CA LEU A 36 -14.32 14.19 -8.44
C LEU A 36 -14.05 15.07 -9.67
N PRO A 37 -13.75 16.36 -9.45
CA PRO A 37 -13.28 17.26 -10.50
C PRO A 37 -11.95 16.77 -11.08
N ASN A 38 -11.61 17.24 -12.29
CA ASN A 38 -10.40 16.79 -12.99
C ASN A 38 -9.10 17.09 -12.22
N ILE A 39 -9.11 18.12 -11.38
CA ILE A 39 -7.99 18.53 -10.53
C ILE A 39 -8.41 18.35 -9.08
N ILE A 40 -7.64 17.56 -8.33
CA ILE A 40 -7.86 17.28 -6.92
C ILE A 40 -6.60 17.64 -6.10
N PRO A 41 -6.75 17.95 -4.81
CA PRO A 41 -5.63 18.04 -3.89
C PRO A 41 -4.90 16.70 -3.83
N ILE A 42 -3.59 16.74 -3.91
CA ILE A 42 -2.74 15.57 -3.87
C ILE A 42 -2.12 15.49 -2.48
N GLN A 43 -2.36 14.36 -1.81
CA GLN A 43 -1.84 14.07 -0.49
C GLN A 43 -0.86 12.89 -0.55
N TRP A 44 0.42 13.22 -0.68
CA TRP A 44 1.53 12.27 -0.53
C TRP A 44 2.26 12.58 0.77
N GLY A 45 1.99 11.85 1.84
CA GLY A 45 2.72 12.04 3.09
C GLY A 45 1.99 11.63 4.35
N ILE A 46 2.76 11.55 5.44
CA ILE A 46 2.29 11.17 6.78
C ILE A 46 1.60 12.33 7.51
N THR A 47 1.80 13.57 7.07
CA THR A 47 1.16 14.76 7.65
C THR A 47 -0.34 14.83 7.32
N LEU A 48 -0.78 14.03 6.35
CA LEU A 48 -2.16 13.98 5.86
C LEU A 48 -2.70 15.32 5.35
N ILE A 49 -1.81 16.25 5.02
CA ILE A 49 -2.15 17.56 4.47
C ILE A 49 -1.85 17.54 2.97
N PRO A 50 -2.76 18.01 2.09
CA PRO A 50 -2.46 18.17 0.68
C PRO A 50 -1.28 19.09 0.47
N SER A 51 -0.31 18.63 -0.32
CA SER A 51 0.89 19.42 -0.62
C SER A 51 0.82 20.08 -2.00
N ASN A 52 0.02 19.54 -2.92
CA ASN A 52 -0.09 19.99 -4.30
C ASN A 52 -1.49 19.77 -4.85
N TRP A 53 -1.74 20.24 -6.08
CA TRP A 53 -2.93 19.92 -6.87
C TRP A 53 -2.52 19.14 -8.12
N GLY A 54 -3.38 18.24 -8.59
CA GLY A 54 -3.12 17.56 -9.87
C GLY A 54 -4.26 16.65 -10.31
N SER A 55 -4.00 15.86 -11.34
CA SER A 55 -5.02 15.07 -12.02
C SER A 55 -5.70 14.05 -11.10
N LYS A 56 -7.02 13.90 -11.20
CA LYS A 56 -7.78 12.84 -10.51
C LYS A 56 -7.37 11.42 -10.92
N ALA A 57 -6.64 11.25 -12.02
CA ALA A 57 -6.04 9.95 -12.36
C ALA A 57 -5.05 9.44 -11.29
N THR A 58 -4.52 10.34 -10.45
CA THR A 58 -3.61 9.98 -9.35
C THR A 58 -4.23 9.09 -8.27
N LEU A 59 -5.57 9.01 -8.20
CA LEU A 59 -6.32 8.11 -7.29
C LEU A 59 -5.90 6.64 -7.41
N PHE A 60 -5.48 6.22 -8.61
CA PHE A 60 -5.13 4.85 -8.92
C PHE A 60 -3.70 4.47 -8.50
N ILE A 61 -2.85 5.44 -8.13
CA ILE A 61 -1.46 5.14 -7.77
C ILE A 61 -1.41 4.22 -6.54
N PHE A 62 -2.16 4.52 -5.47
CA PHE A 62 -2.16 3.70 -4.27
C PHE A 62 -2.63 2.24 -4.49
N PRO A 63 -3.78 1.96 -5.13
CA PRO A 63 -4.19 0.58 -5.38
C PRO A 63 -3.24 -0.14 -6.34
N ILE A 64 -2.62 0.56 -7.31
CA ILE A 64 -1.59 -0.03 -8.17
C ILE A 64 -0.35 -0.40 -7.34
N VAL A 65 0.12 0.47 -6.46
CA VAL A 65 1.25 0.17 -5.57
C VAL A 65 0.93 -1.00 -4.64
N LEU A 66 -0.27 -1.04 -4.07
CA LEU A 66 -0.76 -2.15 -3.24
C LEU A 66 -0.90 -3.47 -4.02
N LEU A 67 -1.10 -3.43 -5.33
CA LEU A 67 -1.09 -4.60 -6.19
C LEU A 67 0.34 -5.06 -6.50
N ILE A 68 1.20 -4.15 -6.94
CA ILE A 68 2.54 -4.44 -7.47
C ILE A 68 3.50 -4.86 -6.36
N VAL A 69 3.58 -4.10 -5.27
CA VAL A 69 4.60 -4.30 -4.22
C VAL A 69 4.54 -5.71 -3.62
N PRO A 70 3.36 -6.25 -3.21
CA PRO A 70 3.22 -7.62 -2.74
C PRO A 70 3.73 -8.70 -3.72
N ILE A 71 3.52 -8.51 -5.03
CA ILE A 71 3.94 -9.47 -6.06
C ILE A 71 5.47 -9.52 -6.17
N PHE A 72 6.12 -8.37 -6.17
CA PHE A 72 7.58 -8.28 -6.26
C PHE A 72 8.29 -8.69 -4.97
N MET A 73 7.61 -8.61 -3.84
CA MET A 73 8.16 -8.93 -2.52
C MET A 73 7.59 -10.21 -1.94
N SER A 74 7.14 -11.14 -2.79
CA SER A 74 6.74 -12.47 -2.33
C SER A 74 7.87 -13.16 -1.56
N LYS A 75 7.51 -13.99 -0.57
CA LYS A 75 8.47 -14.75 0.24
C LYS A 75 9.46 -15.57 -0.62
N LYS A 76 8.98 -16.11 -1.75
CA LYS A 76 9.82 -16.82 -2.73
C LYS A 76 10.93 -15.93 -3.29
N LYS A 77 10.62 -14.68 -3.68
CA LYS A 77 11.60 -13.72 -4.20
C LYS A 77 12.59 -13.29 -3.14
N ILE A 78 12.13 -12.98 -1.93
CA ILE A 78 13.00 -12.61 -0.80
C ILE A 78 13.99 -13.74 -0.51
N ASN A 79 13.51 -14.99 -0.40
CA ASN A 79 14.36 -16.15 -0.13
C ASN A 79 15.40 -16.43 -1.22
N SER A 80 15.11 -16.05 -2.47
CA SER A 80 16.04 -16.22 -3.60
C SER A 80 17.15 -15.17 -3.63
N GLN A 81 16.88 -13.96 -3.11
CA GLN A 81 17.82 -12.84 -3.13
C GLN A 81 18.64 -12.76 -1.84
N GLU A 82 18.04 -13.05 -0.69
CA GLU A 82 18.71 -13.00 0.60
C GLU A 82 18.92 -14.41 1.16
N LYS A 83 20.16 -14.77 1.48
CA LYS A 83 20.51 -16.11 1.98
C LYS A 83 20.53 -16.17 3.50
N SER A 84 20.77 -15.04 4.17
CA SER A 84 20.80 -14.98 5.63
C SER A 84 19.38 -14.98 6.22
N ILE A 85 19.18 -15.70 7.32
CA ILE A 85 17.88 -15.74 8.03
C ILE A 85 17.53 -14.34 8.57
N THR A 86 18.52 -13.65 9.15
CA THR A 86 18.35 -12.30 9.69
C THR A 86 18.00 -11.29 8.60
N GLY A 87 18.67 -11.35 7.44
CA GLY A 87 18.38 -10.48 6.31
C GLY A 87 16.96 -10.69 5.77
N ARG A 88 16.52 -11.95 5.58
CA ARG A 88 15.16 -12.26 5.15
C ARG A 88 14.11 -11.66 6.08
N MET A 89 14.25 -11.88 7.39
CA MET A 89 13.32 -11.34 8.39
C MET A 89 13.31 -9.80 8.40
N ALA A 90 14.47 -9.17 8.26
CA ALA A 90 14.55 -7.71 8.17
C ALA A 90 13.84 -7.17 6.92
N THR A 91 14.04 -7.79 5.76
CA THR A 91 13.33 -7.44 4.53
C THR A 91 11.82 -7.61 4.69
N GLU A 92 11.36 -8.73 5.24
CA GLU A 92 9.94 -8.97 5.50
C GLU A 92 9.33 -7.86 6.38
N ILE A 93 9.99 -7.48 7.47
CA ILE A 93 9.54 -6.41 8.37
C ILE A 93 9.46 -5.06 7.65
N ILE A 94 10.51 -4.68 6.92
CA ILE A 94 10.55 -3.43 6.17
C ILE A 94 9.40 -3.41 5.16
N MET A 95 9.15 -4.51 4.46
CA MET A 95 8.08 -4.59 3.49
C MET A 95 6.69 -4.48 4.12
N LEU A 96 6.48 -5.09 5.29
CA LEU A 96 5.23 -4.92 6.04
C LEU A 96 5.03 -3.47 6.49
N LEU A 97 6.10 -2.78 6.93
CA LEU A 97 6.05 -1.37 7.28
C LEU A 97 5.68 -0.49 6.07
N VAL A 98 6.30 -0.74 4.91
CA VAL A 98 5.98 -0.03 3.66
C VAL A 98 4.50 -0.22 3.31
N LEU A 99 4.00 -1.45 3.31
CA LEU A 99 2.59 -1.74 3.00
C LEU A 99 1.62 -1.07 3.99
N ALA A 100 1.95 -1.07 5.28
CA ALA A 100 1.15 -0.41 6.32
C ALA A 100 1.11 1.11 6.11
N VAL A 101 2.27 1.75 5.84
CA VAL A 101 2.35 3.19 5.57
C VAL A 101 1.58 3.55 4.30
N THR A 102 1.72 2.77 3.22
CA THR A 102 0.94 2.97 1.99
C THR A 102 -0.57 2.91 2.25
N LEU A 103 -1.01 1.95 3.06
CA LEU A 103 -2.42 1.82 3.42
C LEU A 103 -2.93 3.03 4.22
N ILE A 104 -2.17 3.50 5.21
CA ILE A 104 -2.54 4.69 6.01
C ILE A 104 -2.64 5.93 5.11
N MET A 105 -1.65 6.15 4.24
CA MET A 105 -1.66 7.27 3.30
C MET A 105 -2.87 7.22 2.37
N MET A 106 -3.18 6.04 1.82
CA MET A 106 -4.33 5.85 0.93
C MET A 106 -5.66 6.12 1.65
N ILE A 107 -5.84 5.59 2.87
CA ILE A 107 -7.06 5.83 3.67
C ILE A 107 -7.23 7.33 3.93
N GLY A 108 -6.15 8.02 4.32
CA GLY A 108 -6.16 9.46 4.53
C GLY A 108 -6.55 10.25 3.28
N ALA A 109 -5.95 9.92 2.13
CA ALA A 109 -6.26 10.55 0.86
C ALA A 109 -7.73 10.32 0.46
N TYR A 110 -8.21 9.07 0.57
CA TYR A 110 -9.59 8.75 0.20
C TYR A 110 -10.59 9.43 1.13
N TYR A 111 -10.32 9.48 2.43
CA TYR A 111 -11.16 10.23 3.37
C TYR A 111 -11.28 11.72 2.98
N LEU A 112 -10.16 12.34 2.58
CA LEU A 112 -10.17 13.71 2.09
C LEU A 112 -10.99 13.86 0.79
N TYR A 113 -10.89 12.91 -0.13
CA TYR A 113 -11.66 12.92 -1.37
C TYR A 113 -13.15 12.71 -1.17
N PHE A 114 -13.55 11.85 -0.23
CA PHE A 114 -14.96 11.70 0.13
C PHE A 114 -15.57 12.97 0.71
N LYS A 115 -14.78 13.84 1.36
CA LYS A 115 -15.25 15.15 1.85
C LYS A 115 -15.47 16.19 0.75
N MET A 116 -14.90 15.97 -0.44
CA MET A 116 -15.00 16.89 -1.57
C MET A 116 -16.20 16.61 -2.48
N ILE A 117 -16.85 15.45 -2.30
CA ILE A 117 -18.04 15.01 -3.03
C ILE A 117 -19.27 15.45 -2.22
#